data_AF-A0A0A0NPD1-F1
#
_entry.id   AF-A0A0A0NPD1-F1
#
_cell.length_a   1.000
_cell.length_b   1.000
_cell.length_c   1.000
_cell.angle_alpha   90.00
_cell.angle_beta   90.00
_cell.angle_gamma   90.00
#
_symmetry.space_group_name_H-M   'P 1'
#
loop_
_entity.id
_entity.type
_entity.pdbx_description
1 polymer ?
#
loop_
_entity_poly.entity_id
_entity_poly.type
_entity_poly.pdbx_seq_one_letter_code
_entity_poly.pdbx_strand_id
1 'polypeptide(L)'
;MRVLLGVIGAVIVLGIFSSVLRTLVIPRPTPAGFTGFVQRSVSRPFRFLADRLHGIEAKDRVLAPVAPVSIVITLLGWLLSFMIGYGLLEAAVSGLDVHEGIHEAGSSLFTLGFASSRRASLTAIDFCAAATGPIVVGLQIGYLPTLYNAYQRRETQVTLLQTRAGAPPWGPEILARYAQVGLLDDIGDLFRGWEQWCAVVSETHTTYPVLIHFRSPKADRNWLIALLAVLDAAALRAAFNPSQPQARTRLALRAGFVCLRDIADIRGIPYDVDPRPDDPVRLGYEDFLLGVERMRAHGYPMERTAEEAWPHFRGRRVNYETLAYRLARDIDAVPAPWSGPRRTTLPVWSPLTPVDRRPTG
;
A
#
# COMPACT_ATOMS: atom_id res chain seq x y z
N MET A 1 28.23 -12.08 33.61
CA MET A 1 26.77 -12.06 33.37
C MET A 1 26.22 -10.63 33.25
N ARG A 2 26.43 -9.74 34.23
CA ARG A 2 25.95 -8.34 34.19
C ARG A 2 26.38 -7.54 32.95
N VAL A 3 27.65 -7.62 32.55
CA VAL A 3 28.15 -6.95 31.32
C VAL A 3 27.39 -7.41 30.08
N LEU A 4 27.09 -8.71 29.98
CA LEU A 4 26.33 -9.24 28.85
C LEU A 4 24.90 -8.70 28.84
N LEU A 5 24.22 -8.63 30.00
CA LEU A 5 22.88 -8.03 30.12
C LEU A 5 22.92 -6.56 29.68
N GLY A 6 23.92 -5.79 30.13
CA GLY A 6 24.08 -4.39 29.77
C GLY A 6 24.31 -4.19 28.27
N VAL A 7 25.15 -5.02 27.64
CA VAL A 7 25.39 -4.97 26.19
C VAL A 7 24.11 -5.31 25.41
N ILE A 8 23.38 -6.36 25.81
CA ILE A 8 22.13 -6.74 25.15
C ILE A 8 21.09 -5.63 25.31
N GLY A 9 20.94 -5.07 26.51
CA GLY A 9 20.03 -3.96 26.79
C GLY A 9 20.33 -2.74 25.94
N ALA A 10 21.61 -2.33 25.86
CA ALA A 10 22.05 -1.22 25.02
C ALA A 10 21.74 -1.45 23.53
N VAL A 11 22.02 -2.66 23.02
CA VAL A 11 21.72 -3.02 21.61
C VAL A 11 20.22 -2.94 21.32
N ILE A 12 19.38 -3.42 22.24
CA ILE A 12 17.92 -3.32 22.11
C ILE A 12 17.49 -1.85 22.07
N VAL A 13 17.90 -1.04 23.05
CA VAL A 13 17.50 0.37 23.14
C VAL A 13 17.93 1.14 21.89
N LEU A 14 19.19 1.03 21.48
CA LEU A 14 19.72 1.72 20.29
C LEU A 14 19.04 1.23 18.99
N GLY A 15 18.81 -0.08 18.89
CA GLY A 15 18.10 -0.68 17.75
C GLY A 15 16.67 -0.15 17.62
N ILE A 16 15.94 -0.03 18.73
CA ILE A 16 14.57 0.47 18.73
C ILE A 16 14.52 1.98 18.50
N PHE A 17 15.45 2.76 19.06
CA PHE A 17 15.59 4.18 18.68
C PHE A 17 15.80 4.34 17.17
N SER A 18 16.67 3.53 16.57
CA SER A 18 16.86 3.54 15.11
C SER A 18 15.56 3.20 14.39
N SER A 19 14.78 2.23 14.87
CA SER A 19 13.47 1.90 14.31
C SER A 19 12.47 3.05 14.40
N VAL A 20 12.38 3.72 15.56
CA VAL A 20 11.47 4.86 15.78
C VAL A 20 11.85 6.01 14.84
N LEU A 21 13.12 6.39 14.80
CA LEU A 21 13.61 7.48 13.94
C LEU A 21 13.37 7.19 12.47
N ARG A 22 13.71 5.98 12.00
CA ARG A 22 13.48 5.57 10.60
C ARG A 22 12.02 5.53 10.20
N THR A 23 11.11 5.31 11.15
CA THR A 23 9.66 5.19 10.86
C THR A 23 8.94 6.53 10.97
N LEU A 24 9.24 7.33 12.00
CA LEU A 24 8.48 8.53 12.34
C LEU A 24 9.16 9.84 11.94
N VAL A 25 10.49 9.85 11.81
CA VAL A 25 11.26 11.10 11.68
C VAL A 25 11.97 11.21 10.33
N ILE A 26 12.56 10.12 9.83
CA ILE A 26 13.35 10.15 8.59
C ILE A 26 12.42 9.94 7.38
N PRO A 27 12.24 10.94 6.50
CA PRO A 27 11.38 10.84 5.33
C PRO A 27 12.15 10.17 4.17
N ARG A 28 12.66 8.96 4.39
CA ARG A 28 13.36 8.18 3.36
C ARG A 28 12.88 6.74 3.35
N PRO A 29 12.85 6.09 2.17
CA PRO A 29 12.60 4.66 2.09
C PRO A 29 13.63 3.92 2.94
N THR A 30 13.16 3.18 3.94
CA THR A 30 14.02 2.36 4.81
C THR A 30 13.62 0.89 4.72
N PRO A 31 14.59 -0.04 4.59
CA PRO A 31 14.29 -1.45 4.50
C PRO A 31 13.42 -1.94 5.65
N ALA A 32 12.60 -2.95 5.36
CA ALA A 32 11.62 -3.52 6.28
C ALA A 32 12.26 -4.20 7.51
N GLY A 33 12.60 -3.41 8.54
CA GLY A 33 13.12 -3.86 9.82
C GLY A 33 12.00 -4.29 10.79
N PHE A 34 12.02 -3.74 12.01
CA PHE A 34 11.06 -4.04 13.08
C PHE A 34 9.59 -3.87 12.65
N THR A 35 9.26 -2.74 12.02
CA THR A 35 7.90 -2.43 11.53
C THR A 35 7.44 -3.42 10.46
N GLY A 36 8.34 -3.82 9.57
CA GLY A 36 8.08 -4.84 8.55
C GLY A 36 7.82 -6.22 9.15
N PHE A 37 8.50 -6.57 10.25
CA PHE A 37 8.22 -7.79 11.01
C PHE A 37 6.85 -7.72 11.67
N VAL A 38 6.53 -6.63 12.38
CA VAL A 38 5.22 -6.41 13.02
C VAL A 38 4.10 -6.51 11.98
N GLN A 39 4.21 -5.79 10.86
CA GLN A 39 3.22 -5.84 9.78
C GLN A 39 2.97 -7.27 9.28
N ARG A 40 4.04 -8.05 9.07
CA ARG A 40 3.92 -9.45 8.63
C ARG A 40 3.25 -10.32 9.70
N SER A 41 3.62 -10.14 10.96
CA SER A 41 3.07 -10.89 12.09
C SER A 41 1.60 -10.58 12.31
N VAL A 42 1.20 -9.31 12.26
CA VAL A 42 -0.21 -8.89 12.35
C VAL A 42 -0.99 -9.39 11.14
N SER A 43 -0.49 -9.24 9.92
CA SER A 43 -1.25 -9.58 8.70
C SER A 43 -1.52 -11.08 8.53
N ARG A 44 -0.70 -11.97 9.13
CA ARG A 44 -0.84 -13.44 8.99
C ARG A 44 -2.19 -13.97 9.50
N PRO A 45 -2.61 -13.76 10.76
CA PRO A 45 -3.89 -14.26 11.26
C PRO A 45 -5.08 -13.69 10.49
N PHE A 46 -5.06 -12.39 10.16
CA PHE A 46 -6.14 -11.78 9.37
C PHE A 46 -6.25 -12.40 7.97
N ARG A 47 -5.12 -12.63 7.28
CA ARG A 47 -5.13 -13.31 5.98
C ARG A 47 -5.60 -14.76 6.10
N PHE A 48 -5.17 -15.47 7.13
CA PHE A 48 -5.61 -16.84 7.38
C PHE A 48 -7.13 -16.93 7.60
N LEU A 49 -7.72 -15.97 8.31
CA LEU A 49 -9.16 -15.87 8.47
C LEU A 49 -9.84 -15.48 7.16
N ALA A 50 -9.33 -14.47 6.46
CA ALA A 50 -9.88 -14.02 5.19
C ALA A 50 -9.85 -15.13 4.13
N ASP A 51 -8.78 -15.92 4.05
CA ASP A 51 -8.63 -17.03 3.10
C ASP A 51 -9.68 -18.15 3.33
N ARG A 52 -10.42 -18.15 4.45
CA ARG A 52 -11.56 -19.07 4.71
C ARG A 52 -12.92 -18.50 4.30
N LEU A 53 -12.98 -17.25 3.89
CA LEU A 53 -14.22 -16.57 3.52
C LEU A 53 -14.40 -16.62 2.01
N HIS A 54 -15.64 -16.87 1.57
CA HIS A 54 -16.00 -16.96 0.15
C HIS A 54 -16.59 -15.65 -0.42
N GLY A 55 -16.80 -14.62 0.41
CA GLY A 55 -17.34 -13.32 -0.02
C GLY A 55 -16.27 -12.24 -0.08
N ILE A 56 -16.26 -11.44 -1.15
CA ILE A 56 -15.30 -10.34 -1.35
C ILE A 56 -15.41 -9.31 -0.21
N GLU A 57 -16.63 -8.90 0.11
CA GLU A 57 -16.93 -7.93 1.17
C GLU A 57 -16.58 -8.47 2.56
N ALA A 58 -16.74 -9.78 2.76
CA ALA A 58 -16.39 -10.43 4.02
C ALA A 58 -14.86 -10.45 4.20
N LYS A 59 -14.10 -10.80 3.15
CA LYS A 59 -12.62 -10.71 3.16
C LYS A 59 -12.15 -9.29 3.39
N ASP A 60 -12.76 -8.32 2.69
CA ASP A 60 -12.44 -6.91 2.82
C ASP A 60 -12.61 -6.41 4.25
N ARG A 61 -13.75 -6.73 4.88
CA ARG A 61 -14.04 -6.38 6.28
C ARG A 61 -13.03 -6.96 7.27
N VAL A 62 -12.62 -8.22 7.07
CA VAL A 62 -11.61 -8.87 7.92
C VAL A 62 -10.23 -8.24 7.75
N LEU A 63 -9.88 -7.82 6.54
CA LEU A 63 -8.55 -7.28 6.24
C LEU A 63 -8.43 -5.76 6.48
N ALA A 64 -9.55 -5.04 6.58
CA ALA A 64 -9.59 -3.60 6.88
C ALA A 64 -8.79 -3.17 8.13
N PRO A 65 -8.86 -3.86 9.29
CA PRO A 65 -8.12 -3.46 10.49
C PRO A 65 -6.61 -3.72 10.43
N VAL A 66 -6.09 -4.46 9.43
CA VAL A 66 -4.68 -4.89 9.41
C VAL A 66 -3.71 -3.72 9.54
N ALA A 67 -3.90 -2.64 8.79
CA ALA A 67 -2.99 -1.50 8.82
C ALA A 67 -3.10 -0.67 10.11
N PRO A 68 -4.31 -0.26 10.57
CA PRO A 68 -4.47 0.40 11.88
C PRO A 68 -3.93 -0.42 13.05
N VAL A 69 -4.23 -1.73 13.12
CA VAL A 69 -3.73 -2.61 14.17
C VAL A 69 -2.21 -2.72 14.11
N SER A 70 -1.61 -2.77 12.92
CA SER A 70 -0.15 -2.83 12.80
C SER A 70 0.54 -1.59 13.35
N ILE A 71 -0.07 -0.41 13.25
CA ILE A 71 0.45 0.82 13.87
C ILE A 71 0.43 0.71 15.39
N VAL A 72 -0.70 0.29 15.97
CA VAL A 72 -0.84 0.13 17.42
C VAL A 72 0.14 -0.92 17.96
N ILE A 73 0.22 -2.09 17.32
CA ILE A 73 1.14 -3.15 17.73
C ILE A 73 2.61 -2.72 17.55
N THR A 74 2.91 -1.86 16.56
CA THR A 74 4.26 -1.30 16.41
C THR A 74 4.62 -0.42 17.60
N LEU A 75 3.72 0.48 18.02
CA LEU A 75 3.94 1.32 19.20
C LEU A 75 4.13 0.46 20.46
N LEU A 76 3.21 -0.48 20.71
CA LEU A 76 3.30 -1.39 21.87
C LEU A 76 4.60 -2.20 21.83
N GLY A 77 4.99 -2.68 20.64
CA GLY A 77 6.22 -3.42 20.44
C GLY A 77 7.48 -2.58 20.74
N TRP A 78 7.50 -1.31 20.34
CA TRP A 78 8.59 -0.39 20.70
C TRP A 78 8.65 -0.17 22.21
N LEU A 79 7.53 0.16 22.85
CA LEU A 79 7.49 0.40 24.30
C LEU A 79 7.91 -0.85 25.10
N LEU A 80 7.42 -2.04 24.71
CA LEU A 80 7.83 -3.30 25.33
C LEU A 80 9.32 -3.57 25.13
N SER A 81 9.86 -3.30 23.95
CA SER A 81 11.29 -3.49 23.66
C SER A 81 12.15 -2.50 24.45
N PHE A 82 11.71 -1.24 24.60
CA PHE A 82 12.37 -0.28 25.47
C PHE A 82 12.33 -0.71 26.93
N MET A 83 11.19 -1.18 27.43
CA MET A 83 11.06 -1.69 28.80
C MET A 83 12.03 -2.85 29.07
N ILE A 84 12.13 -3.80 28.14
CA ILE A 84 13.10 -4.91 28.24
C ILE A 84 14.54 -4.37 28.16
N GLY A 85 14.85 -3.50 27.20
CA GLY A 85 16.19 -2.96 27.00
C GLY A 85 16.69 -2.15 28.20
N TYR A 86 15.86 -1.25 28.73
CA TYR A 86 16.17 -0.48 29.94
C TYR A 86 16.21 -1.37 31.18
N GLY A 87 15.32 -2.35 31.31
CA GLY A 87 15.35 -3.28 32.45
C GLY A 87 16.63 -4.12 32.51
N LEU A 88 17.16 -4.53 31.36
CA LEU A 88 18.45 -5.21 31.27
C LEU A 88 19.64 -4.29 31.60
N LEU A 89 19.55 -3.00 31.24
CA LEU A 89 20.54 -1.99 31.62
C LEU A 89 20.54 -1.73 33.12
N GLU A 90 19.35 -1.59 33.72
CA GLU A 90 19.18 -1.44 35.18
C GLU A 90 19.70 -2.66 35.95
N ALA A 91 19.36 -3.88 35.50
CA ALA A 91 19.88 -5.11 36.10
C ALA A 91 21.43 -5.19 36.03
N ALA A 92 22.02 -4.63 34.98
CA ALA A 92 23.47 -4.62 34.80
C ALA A 92 24.17 -3.56 35.68
N VAL A 93 23.63 -2.35 35.76
CA VAL A 93 24.26 -1.17 36.40
C VAL A 93 23.90 -1.08 37.88
N SER A 94 22.60 -1.18 38.20
CA SER A 94 22.05 -1.05 39.55
C SER A 94 22.16 -2.37 40.34
N GLY A 95 22.57 -3.45 39.68
CA GLY A 95 22.79 -4.76 40.30
C GLY A 95 21.52 -5.49 40.71
N LEU A 96 20.37 -5.02 40.22
CA LEU A 96 19.04 -5.59 40.42
C LEU A 96 18.90 -6.95 39.76
N ASP A 97 17.93 -7.74 40.20
CA ASP A 97 17.49 -8.89 39.41
C ASP A 97 16.80 -8.43 38.12
N VAL A 98 16.79 -9.27 37.09
CA VAL A 98 16.19 -8.94 35.78
C VAL A 98 14.71 -8.58 35.92
N HIS A 99 13.97 -9.30 36.78
CA HIS A 99 12.56 -9.01 37.01
C HIS A 99 12.36 -7.63 37.67
N GLU A 100 13.18 -7.30 38.68
CA GLU A 100 13.16 -6.00 39.35
C GLU A 100 13.54 -4.88 38.39
N GLY A 101 14.58 -5.06 37.57
CA GLY A 101 14.99 -4.09 36.56
C GLY A 101 13.90 -3.81 35.53
N ILE A 102 13.18 -4.84 35.05
CA ILE A 102 12.04 -4.65 34.13
C ILE A 102 10.89 -3.90 34.80
N HIS A 103 10.60 -4.21 36.07
CA HIS A 103 9.54 -3.54 36.82
C HIS A 103 9.87 -2.06 37.06
N GLU A 104 11.11 -1.74 37.43
CA GLU A 104 11.61 -0.37 37.60
C GLU A 104 11.62 0.39 36.26
N ALA A 105 12.19 -0.18 35.21
CA ALA A 105 12.20 0.40 33.87
C ALA A 105 10.78 0.63 33.32
N GLY A 106 9.83 -0.26 33.58
CA GLY A 106 8.43 -0.08 33.21
C GLY A 106 7.80 1.11 33.94
N SER A 107 8.02 1.22 35.26
CA SER A 107 7.52 2.35 36.05
C SER A 107 8.10 3.68 35.56
N SER A 108 9.40 3.71 35.26
CA SER A 108 10.08 4.89 34.69
C SER A 108 9.53 5.21 33.29
N LEU A 109 9.51 4.25 32.36
CA LEU A 109 9.07 4.42 30.96
C LEU A 109 7.64 4.97 30.84
N PHE A 110 6.73 4.50 31.70
CA PHE A 110 5.33 4.95 31.74
C PHE A 110 5.10 6.11 32.72
N THR A 111 6.16 6.67 33.31
CA THR A 111 6.13 7.80 34.24
C THR A 111 5.23 7.56 35.47
N LEU A 112 5.15 6.32 35.94
CA LEU A 112 4.28 5.90 37.03
C LEU A 112 4.88 6.18 38.42
N GLY A 113 6.20 6.16 38.54
CA GLY A 113 6.94 6.65 39.72
C GLY A 113 6.77 5.86 41.02
N PHE A 114 6.12 4.68 41.02
CA PHE A 114 5.87 3.90 42.24
C PHE A 114 6.85 2.74 42.46
N ALA A 115 7.62 2.33 41.45
CA ALA A 115 8.51 1.17 41.56
C ALA A 115 9.93 1.52 42.03
N SER A 116 10.25 2.79 42.30
CA SER A 116 11.60 3.18 42.69
C SER A 116 11.99 2.45 43.98
N SER A 117 12.97 1.56 43.89
CA SER A 117 13.42 0.81 45.07
C SER A 117 14.11 1.80 46.03
N ARG A 118 13.77 1.76 47.33
CA ARG A 118 14.37 2.61 48.38
C ARG A 118 15.90 2.48 48.51
N ARG A 119 16.54 1.57 47.75
CA ARG A 119 17.97 1.25 47.76
C ARG A 119 18.73 1.75 46.52
N ALA A 120 18.06 2.11 45.42
CA ALA A 120 18.69 2.63 44.21
C ALA A 120 18.52 4.16 44.16
N SER A 121 19.63 4.90 44.18
CA SER A 121 19.61 6.30 43.76
C SER A 121 19.16 6.35 42.30
N LEU A 122 18.17 7.20 41.97
CA LEU A 122 17.72 7.42 40.58
C LEU A 122 18.92 7.48 39.63
N THR A 123 18.96 6.56 38.67
CA THR A 123 20.09 6.48 37.75
C THR A 123 19.82 7.36 36.52
N ALA A 124 20.86 7.64 35.74
CA ALA A 124 20.66 8.27 34.43
C ALA A 124 19.78 7.43 33.49
N ILE A 125 19.73 6.10 33.70
CA ILE A 125 18.94 5.17 32.90
C ILE A 125 17.45 5.38 33.19
N ASP A 126 17.06 5.57 34.45
CA ASP A 126 15.69 5.92 34.84
C ASP A 126 15.20 7.20 34.15
N PHE A 127 16.01 8.25 34.15
CA PHE A 127 15.67 9.51 33.47
C PHE A 127 15.52 9.32 31.97
N CYS A 128 16.42 8.57 31.33
CA CYS A 128 16.31 8.25 29.91
C CYS A 128 15.05 7.42 29.60
N ALA A 129 14.74 6.41 30.42
CA ALA A 129 13.53 5.61 30.27
C ALA A 129 12.28 6.49 30.42
N ALA A 130 12.22 7.32 31.45
CA ALA A 130 11.10 8.22 31.71
C ALA A 130 10.87 9.27 30.62
N ALA A 131 11.93 9.74 29.96
CA ALA A 131 11.78 10.60 28.78
C ALA A 131 11.31 9.83 27.54
N THR A 132 11.77 8.58 27.37
CA THR A 132 11.57 7.81 26.13
C THR A 132 10.10 7.50 25.86
N GLY A 133 9.34 7.04 26.86
CA GLY A 133 7.93 6.67 26.68
C GLY A 133 7.09 7.82 26.14
N PRO A 134 7.04 8.98 26.83
CA PRO A 134 6.34 10.18 26.36
C PRO A 134 6.82 10.68 24.99
N ILE A 135 8.13 10.67 24.72
CA ILE A 135 8.67 11.10 23.42
C ILE A 135 8.16 10.21 22.29
N VAL A 136 8.24 8.88 22.45
CA VAL A 136 7.82 7.91 21.42
C VAL A 136 6.31 7.99 21.19
N VAL A 137 5.52 8.08 22.26
CA VAL A 137 4.06 8.27 22.17
C VAL A 137 3.73 9.60 21.50
N GLY A 138 4.41 10.69 21.87
CA GLY A 138 4.22 12.01 21.28
C GLY A 138 4.54 12.04 19.79
N LEU A 139 5.65 11.42 19.37
CA LEU A 139 6.00 11.25 17.96
C LEU A 139 4.93 10.44 17.21
N GLN A 140 4.42 9.36 17.82
CA GLN A 140 3.39 8.53 17.20
C GLN A 140 2.05 9.28 17.03
N ILE A 141 1.68 10.12 18.01
CA ILE A 141 0.51 10.99 17.92
C ILE A 141 0.69 12.01 16.78
N GLY A 142 1.86 12.64 16.67
CA GLY A 142 2.17 13.58 15.59
C GLY A 142 2.25 12.93 14.19
N TYR A 143 2.57 11.64 14.13
CA TYR A 143 2.66 10.87 12.90
C TYR A 143 1.29 10.51 12.29
N LEU A 144 0.29 10.21 13.13
CA LEU A 144 -1.02 9.75 12.66
C LEU A 144 -1.71 10.75 11.71
N PRO A 145 -1.78 12.06 11.99
CA PRO A 145 -2.36 13.04 11.06
C PRO A 145 -1.68 13.03 9.69
N THR A 146 -0.34 13.00 9.66
CA THR A 146 0.44 12.96 8.41
C THR A 146 0.10 11.70 7.60
N LEU A 147 0.01 10.55 8.28
CA LEU A 147 -0.37 9.29 7.65
C LEU A 147 -1.79 9.32 7.07
N TYR A 148 -2.77 9.82 7.83
CA TYR A 148 -4.16 9.92 7.38
C TYR A 148 -4.32 10.93 6.24
N ASN A 149 -3.58 12.03 6.25
CA ASN A 149 -3.55 12.98 5.13
C ASN A 149 -3.00 12.32 3.85
N ALA A 150 -1.91 11.54 3.96
CA ALA A 150 -1.37 10.79 2.83
C ALA A 150 -2.39 9.76 2.29
N TYR A 151 -3.05 9.03 3.19
CA TYR A 151 -4.13 8.10 2.83
C TYR A 151 -5.28 8.82 2.10
N GLN A 152 -5.76 9.95 2.63
CA GLN A 152 -6.87 10.70 2.04
C GLN A 152 -6.50 11.22 0.64
N ARG A 153 -5.30 11.79 0.46
CA ARG A 153 -4.82 12.27 -0.85
C ARG A 153 -4.76 11.15 -1.89
N ARG A 154 -4.34 9.94 -1.50
CA ARG A 154 -4.42 8.76 -2.36
C ARG A 154 -5.87 8.45 -2.71
N GLU A 155 -6.75 8.37 -1.72
CA GLU A 155 -8.11 7.87 -1.88
C GLU A 155 -9.03 8.81 -2.67
N THR A 156 -8.75 10.12 -2.69
CA THR A 156 -9.53 11.10 -3.45
C THR A 156 -9.62 10.73 -4.93
N GLN A 157 -8.50 10.45 -5.60
CA GLN A 157 -8.51 10.09 -7.02
C GLN A 157 -9.14 8.73 -7.28
N VAL A 158 -8.97 7.77 -6.37
CA VAL A 158 -9.61 6.45 -6.44
C VAL A 158 -11.13 6.58 -6.39
N THR A 159 -11.64 7.45 -5.51
CA THR A 159 -13.07 7.72 -5.40
C THR A 159 -13.60 8.46 -6.62
N LEU A 160 -12.86 9.45 -7.14
CA LEU A 160 -13.22 10.18 -8.36
C LEU A 160 -13.23 9.29 -9.62
N LEU A 161 -12.45 8.21 -9.64
CA LEU A 161 -12.45 7.26 -10.75
C LEU A 161 -13.76 6.46 -10.83
N GLN A 162 -14.46 6.25 -9.71
CA GLN A 162 -15.69 5.46 -9.71
C GLN A 162 -16.74 5.99 -10.70
N THR A 163 -16.94 7.31 -10.74
CA THR A 163 -17.92 7.91 -11.66
C THR A 163 -17.53 7.75 -13.13
N ARG A 164 -16.24 7.49 -13.40
CA ARG A 164 -15.65 7.33 -14.73
C ARG A 164 -15.51 5.88 -15.18
N ALA A 165 -15.42 4.94 -14.24
CA ALA A 165 -15.00 3.56 -14.50
C ALA A 165 -15.88 2.49 -13.84
N GLY A 166 -16.87 2.87 -13.04
CA GLY A 166 -17.60 1.95 -12.16
C GLY A 166 -16.75 1.46 -10.98
N ALA A 167 -17.25 0.43 -10.29
CA ALA A 167 -16.56 -0.23 -9.19
C ALA A 167 -16.74 -1.76 -9.29
N PRO A 168 -15.64 -2.55 -9.24
CA PRO A 168 -14.25 -2.11 -9.37
C PRO A 168 -13.96 -1.53 -10.78
N PRO A 169 -12.94 -0.68 -10.92
CA PRO A 169 -12.62 -0.05 -12.20
C PRO A 169 -11.94 -1.04 -13.17
N TRP A 170 -12.15 -0.82 -14.47
CA TRP A 170 -11.55 -1.61 -15.55
C TRP A 170 -11.13 -0.68 -16.71
N GLY A 171 -9.98 -0.95 -17.35
CA GLY A 171 -9.42 -0.05 -18.37
C GLY A 171 -10.32 0.19 -19.59
N PRO A 172 -10.81 -0.87 -20.26
CA PRO A 172 -11.85 -0.77 -21.29
C PRO A 172 -13.08 0.01 -20.85
N GLU A 173 -13.51 -0.14 -19.59
CA GLU A 173 -14.68 0.57 -19.07
C GLU A 173 -14.46 2.08 -19.01
N ILE A 174 -13.26 2.53 -18.63
CA ILE A 174 -12.90 3.96 -18.65
C ILE A 174 -13.08 4.51 -20.06
N LEU A 175 -12.52 3.84 -21.07
CA LEU A 175 -12.60 4.29 -22.46
C LEU A 175 -14.03 4.24 -23.02
N ALA A 176 -14.76 3.17 -22.71
CA ALA A 176 -16.17 3.01 -23.06
C ALA A 176 -17.03 4.15 -22.49
N ARG A 177 -16.85 4.48 -21.20
CA ARG A 177 -17.58 5.57 -20.55
C ARG A 177 -17.22 6.93 -21.12
N TYR A 178 -15.93 7.22 -21.30
CA TYR A 178 -15.49 8.48 -21.89
C TYR A 178 -16.06 8.68 -23.30
N ALA A 179 -16.16 7.63 -24.11
CA ALA A 179 -16.83 7.68 -25.41
C ALA A 179 -18.33 7.94 -25.26
N GLN A 180 -19.00 7.19 -24.38
CA GLN A 180 -20.45 7.30 -24.16
C GLN A 180 -20.89 8.70 -23.72
N VAL A 181 -20.11 9.38 -22.89
CA VAL A 181 -20.45 10.72 -22.37
C VAL A 181 -19.79 11.87 -23.16
N GLY A 182 -19.12 11.58 -24.27
CA GLY A 182 -18.50 12.60 -25.13
C GLY A 182 -17.31 13.33 -24.50
N LEU A 183 -16.55 12.68 -23.62
CA LEU A 183 -15.40 13.28 -22.90
C LEU A 183 -14.03 12.84 -23.43
N LEU A 184 -13.96 12.22 -24.61
CA LEU A 184 -12.70 11.67 -25.14
C LEU A 184 -11.60 12.71 -25.32
N ASP A 185 -11.93 13.96 -25.61
CA ASP A 185 -10.97 15.05 -25.72
C ASP A 185 -10.30 15.36 -24.36
N ASP A 186 -11.04 15.20 -23.26
CA ASP A 186 -10.60 15.48 -21.90
C ASP A 186 -9.89 14.30 -21.21
N ILE A 187 -9.83 13.12 -21.85
CA ILE A 187 -9.17 11.95 -21.25
C ILE A 187 -7.67 12.18 -21.00
N GLY A 188 -7.07 13.17 -21.68
CA GLY A 188 -5.72 13.64 -21.37
C GLY A 188 -5.57 14.19 -19.95
N ASP A 189 -6.61 14.78 -19.36
CA ASP A 189 -6.58 15.30 -17.99
C ASP A 189 -6.73 14.19 -16.95
N LEU A 190 -7.44 13.10 -17.27
CA LEU A 190 -7.40 11.88 -16.46
C LEU A 190 -5.96 11.39 -16.34
N PHE A 191 -5.26 11.23 -17.46
CA PHE A 191 -3.88 10.75 -17.45
C PHE A 191 -2.93 11.69 -16.71
N ARG A 192 -3.08 13.00 -16.86
CA ARG A 192 -2.30 13.98 -16.10
C ARG A 192 -2.56 13.89 -14.59
N GLY A 193 -3.82 13.75 -14.19
CA GLY A 193 -4.18 13.59 -12.78
C GLY A 193 -3.57 12.33 -12.17
N TRP A 194 -3.57 11.22 -12.93
CA TRP A 194 -2.97 9.97 -12.49
C TRP A 194 -1.44 9.96 -12.53
N GLU A 195 -0.82 10.72 -13.43
CA GLU A 195 0.63 11.00 -13.39
C GLU A 195 1.02 11.66 -12.06
N GLN A 196 0.33 12.76 -11.70
CA GLN A 196 0.57 13.45 -10.43
C GLN A 196 0.25 12.56 -9.22
N TRP A 197 -0.83 11.78 -9.29
CA TRP A 197 -1.19 10.84 -8.24
C TRP A 197 -0.13 9.76 -8.03
N CYS A 198 0.46 9.23 -9.10
CA CYS A 198 1.53 8.24 -9.02
C CYS A 198 2.76 8.79 -8.30
N ALA A 199 3.13 10.06 -8.55
CA ALA A 199 4.23 10.70 -7.85
C ALA A 199 3.95 10.80 -6.33
N VAL A 200 2.74 11.23 -5.96
CA VAL A 200 2.31 11.29 -4.55
C VAL A 200 2.30 9.91 -3.90
N VAL A 201 1.79 8.89 -4.58
CA VAL A 201 1.72 7.53 -4.04
C VAL A 201 3.10 6.90 -3.91
N SER A 202 3.97 7.06 -4.91
CA SER A 202 5.36 6.61 -4.84
C SER A 202 6.03 7.20 -3.59
N GLU A 203 6.05 8.54 -3.45
CA GLU A 203 6.66 9.22 -2.31
C GLU A 203 6.08 8.75 -0.96
N THR A 204 4.75 8.75 -0.83
CA THR A 204 4.10 8.45 0.45
C THR A 204 4.15 6.98 0.82
N HIS A 205 4.06 6.05 -0.13
CA HIS A 205 4.03 4.61 0.16
C HIS A 205 5.44 4.02 0.30
N THR A 206 6.47 4.67 -0.24
CA THR A 206 7.86 4.33 0.09
C THR A 206 8.28 4.90 1.43
N THR A 207 7.77 6.07 1.81
CA THR A 207 8.06 6.71 3.11
C THR A 207 7.27 6.07 4.24
N TYR A 208 6.01 5.71 3.99
CA TYR A 208 5.10 5.08 4.96
C TYR A 208 4.56 3.75 4.40
N PRO A 209 5.36 2.66 4.38
CA PRO A 209 4.96 1.38 3.75
C PRO A 209 3.69 0.73 4.31
N VAL A 210 3.25 1.13 5.50
CA VAL A 210 1.96 0.71 6.07
C VAL A 210 0.78 1.13 5.18
N LEU A 211 0.89 2.25 4.45
CA LEU A 211 -0.16 2.76 3.54
C LEU A 211 -0.55 1.78 2.43
N ILE A 212 0.39 0.93 1.99
CA ILE A 212 0.14 -0.13 1.00
C ILE A 212 -1.01 -1.04 1.46
N HIS A 213 -1.15 -1.23 2.77
CA HIS A 213 -2.14 -2.13 3.39
C HIS A 213 -3.41 -1.40 3.85
N PHE A 214 -3.47 -0.07 3.78
CA PHE A 214 -4.71 0.66 4.05
C PHE A 214 -5.70 0.42 2.92
N ARG A 215 -6.83 -0.22 3.25
CA ARG A 215 -7.90 -0.50 2.31
C ARG A 215 -8.71 0.75 1.98
N SER A 216 -9.26 0.79 0.78
CA SER A 216 -10.24 1.80 0.39
C SER A 216 -11.54 1.61 1.20
N PRO A 217 -12.38 2.64 1.38
CA PRO A 217 -13.54 2.57 2.28
C PRO A 217 -14.64 1.57 1.89
N LYS A 218 -14.62 1.07 0.65
CA LYS A 218 -15.61 0.11 0.14
C LYS A 218 -14.89 -1.08 -0.50
N ALA A 219 -15.46 -2.27 -0.37
CA ALA A 219 -14.89 -3.53 -0.84
C ALA A 219 -14.77 -3.64 -2.37
N ASP A 220 -15.59 -2.89 -3.11
CA ASP A 220 -15.57 -2.77 -4.57
C ASP A 220 -14.53 -1.75 -5.07
N ARG A 221 -13.80 -1.10 -4.16
CA ARG A 221 -12.75 -0.11 -4.48
C ARG A 221 -11.39 -0.58 -4.01
N ASN A 222 -10.38 -0.29 -4.80
CA ASN A 222 -9.00 -0.53 -4.41
C ASN A 222 -8.05 0.38 -5.19
N TRP A 223 -7.15 1.05 -4.49
CA TRP A 223 -6.21 2.00 -5.08
C TRP A 223 -5.31 1.40 -6.18
N LEU A 224 -4.87 0.15 -6.00
CA LEU A 224 -4.00 -0.53 -6.95
C LEU A 224 -4.77 -0.99 -8.19
N ILE A 225 -6.00 -1.46 -8.00
CA ILE A 225 -6.89 -1.81 -9.12
C ILE A 225 -7.28 -0.57 -9.93
N ALA A 226 -7.48 0.56 -9.25
CA ALA A 226 -7.71 1.85 -9.91
C ALA A 226 -6.51 2.30 -10.76
N LEU A 227 -5.28 2.19 -10.21
CA LEU A 227 -4.06 2.45 -10.98
C LEU A 227 -3.96 1.52 -12.19
N LEU A 228 -4.16 0.21 -12.00
CA LEU A 228 -4.11 -0.78 -13.08
C LEU A 228 -5.12 -0.46 -14.19
N ALA A 229 -6.37 -0.15 -13.84
CA ALA A 229 -7.39 0.23 -14.82
C ALA A 229 -6.97 1.47 -15.63
N VAL A 230 -6.36 2.48 -15.00
CA VAL A 230 -5.90 3.68 -15.70
C VAL A 230 -4.72 3.38 -16.63
N LEU A 231 -3.79 2.51 -16.21
CA LEU A 231 -2.68 2.07 -17.05
C LEU A 231 -3.18 1.25 -18.24
N ASP A 232 -4.20 0.42 -18.04
CA ASP A 232 -4.86 -0.33 -19.10
C ASP A 232 -5.54 0.60 -20.10
N ALA A 233 -6.30 1.59 -19.62
CA ALA A 233 -6.93 2.61 -20.46
C ALA A 233 -5.90 3.42 -21.26
N ALA A 234 -4.78 3.80 -20.63
CA ALA A 234 -3.69 4.51 -21.29
C ALA A 234 -3.01 3.64 -22.36
N ALA A 235 -2.74 2.37 -22.05
CA ALA A 235 -2.14 1.43 -22.98
C ALA A 235 -3.07 1.15 -24.18
N LEU A 236 -4.37 0.98 -23.93
CA LEU A 236 -5.39 0.79 -24.97
C LEU A 236 -5.51 2.02 -25.87
N ARG A 237 -5.62 3.24 -25.31
CA ARG A 237 -5.66 4.47 -26.12
C ARG A 237 -4.43 4.60 -27.01
N ALA A 238 -3.25 4.32 -26.47
CA ALA A 238 -2.01 4.38 -27.25
C ALA A 238 -1.92 3.29 -28.32
N ALA A 239 -2.58 2.15 -28.11
CA ALA A 239 -2.63 1.04 -29.05
C ALA A 239 -3.68 1.27 -30.16
N PHE A 240 -4.86 1.80 -29.85
CA PHE A 240 -5.94 1.97 -30.81
C PHE A 240 -5.94 3.29 -31.55
N ASN A 241 -5.37 4.36 -30.98
CA ASN A 241 -5.44 5.71 -31.56
C ASN A 241 -4.06 6.37 -31.65
N PRO A 242 -3.13 5.84 -32.49
CA PRO A 242 -1.80 6.41 -32.65
C PRO A 242 -1.77 7.85 -33.18
N SER A 243 -2.80 8.29 -33.92
CA SER A 243 -2.86 9.67 -34.44
C SER A 243 -3.11 10.71 -33.34
N GLN A 244 -3.69 10.29 -32.21
CA GLN A 244 -4.04 11.18 -31.09
C GLN A 244 -2.80 11.62 -30.31
N PRO A 245 -2.80 12.79 -29.66
CA PRO A 245 -1.67 13.24 -28.82
C PRO A 245 -1.29 12.24 -27.72
N GLN A 246 -0.09 11.67 -27.82
CA GLN A 246 0.36 10.57 -26.95
C GLN A 246 1.12 11.03 -25.69
N ALA A 247 1.51 12.31 -25.59
CA ALA A 247 2.43 12.77 -24.55
C ALA A 247 1.94 12.44 -23.13
N ARG A 248 0.72 12.87 -22.77
CA ARG A 248 0.14 12.63 -21.44
C ARG A 248 -0.10 11.15 -21.17
N THR A 249 -0.52 10.39 -22.20
CA THR A 249 -0.73 8.95 -22.10
C THR A 249 0.58 8.21 -21.80
N ARG A 250 1.68 8.57 -22.48
CA ARG A 250 3.01 7.98 -22.24
C ARG A 250 3.59 8.36 -20.88
N LEU A 251 3.40 9.62 -20.45
CA LEU A 251 3.83 10.08 -19.13
C LEU A 251 3.07 9.36 -18.01
N ALA A 252 1.74 9.20 -18.13
CA ALA A 252 0.95 8.46 -17.15
C ALA A 252 1.34 6.98 -17.08
N LEU A 253 1.58 6.32 -18.22
CA LEU A 253 2.09 4.95 -18.25
C LEU A 253 3.42 4.84 -17.50
N ARG A 254 4.37 5.74 -17.80
CA ARG A 254 5.69 5.76 -17.15
C ARG A 254 5.58 6.01 -15.65
N ALA A 255 4.82 7.03 -15.25
CA ALA A 255 4.61 7.35 -13.85
C ALA A 255 4.00 6.16 -13.09
N GLY A 256 3.05 5.45 -13.69
CA GLY A 256 2.41 4.29 -13.06
C GLY A 256 3.35 3.11 -12.88
N PHE A 257 4.08 2.69 -13.91
CA PHE A 257 5.00 1.55 -13.72
C PHE A 257 6.20 1.93 -12.85
N VAL A 258 6.67 3.18 -12.86
CA VAL A 258 7.70 3.65 -11.90
C VAL A 258 7.17 3.60 -10.48
N CYS A 259 5.95 4.09 -10.22
CA CYS A 259 5.31 3.98 -8.90
C CYS A 259 5.22 2.52 -8.41
N LEU A 260 4.85 1.57 -9.28
CA LEU A 260 4.83 0.15 -8.93
C LEU A 260 6.23 -0.40 -8.62
N ARG A 261 7.26 0.05 -9.34
CA ARG A 261 8.67 -0.32 -9.13
C ARG A 261 9.21 0.23 -7.82
N ASP A 262 8.94 1.49 -7.50
CA ASP A 262 9.34 2.11 -6.23
C ASP A 262 8.72 1.36 -5.03
N ILE A 263 7.45 0.97 -5.15
CA ILE A 263 6.76 0.11 -4.17
C ILE A 263 7.37 -1.29 -4.14
N ALA A 264 7.77 -1.86 -5.27
CA ALA A 264 8.41 -3.17 -5.32
C ALA A 264 9.78 -3.15 -4.63
N ASP A 265 10.58 -2.10 -4.83
CA ASP A 265 11.91 -1.94 -4.24
C ASP A 265 11.83 -1.91 -2.71
N ILE A 266 10.95 -1.09 -2.12
CA ILE A 266 10.77 -1.03 -0.66
C ILE A 266 10.21 -2.34 -0.08
N ARG A 267 9.49 -3.11 -0.89
CA ARG A 267 8.92 -4.42 -0.53
C ARG A 267 9.89 -5.58 -0.76
N GLY A 268 11.02 -5.35 -1.43
CA GLY A 268 11.96 -6.40 -1.83
C GLY A 268 11.36 -7.39 -2.84
N ILE A 269 10.46 -6.93 -3.72
CA ILE A 269 9.87 -7.76 -4.77
C ILE A 269 10.75 -7.63 -6.02
N PRO A 270 11.32 -8.74 -6.54
CA PRO A 270 12.10 -8.68 -7.77
C PRO A 270 11.20 -8.46 -8.99
N TYR A 271 11.70 -7.72 -9.97
CA TYR A 271 11.06 -7.48 -11.27
C TYR A 271 12.11 -7.23 -12.36
N ASP A 272 11.67 -7.33 -13.61
CA ASP A 272 12.48 -6.95 -14.76
C ASP A 272 12.44 -5.43 -14.98
N VAL A 273 13.61 -4.79 -14.95
CA VAL A 273 13.75 -3.33 -15.05
C VAL A 273 13.56 -2.82 -16.48
N ASP A 274 13.80 -3.67 -17.48
CA ASP A 274 13.74 -3.33 -18.91
C ASP A 274 13.14 -4.49 -19.72
N PRO A 275 11.86 -4.84 -19.47
CA PRO A 275 11.21 -5.93 -20.19
C PRO A 275 11.06 -5.57 -21.66
N ARG A 276 11.25 -6.54 -22.54
CA ARG A 276 11.11 -6.34 -23.98
C ARG A 276 9.63 -6.27 -24.37
N PRO A 277 9.25 -5.49 -25.40
CA PRO A 277 7.85 -5.37 -25.82
C PRO A 277 7.17 -6.69 -26.29
N ASP A 278 7.98 -7.68 -26.64
CA ASP A 278 7.55 -9.01 -27.08
C ASP A 278 7.51 -10.06 -25.96
N ASP A 279 8.01 -9.72 -24.77
CA ASP A 279 7.94 -10.61 -23.62
C ASP A 279 6.47 -10.92 -23.25
N PRO A 280 6.19 -12.13 -22.74
CA PRO A 280 4.83 -12.59 -22.54
C PRO A 280 4.12 -11.83 -21.40
N VAL A 281 2.84 -11.54 -21.62
CA VAL A 281 1.90 -11.11 -20.58
C VAL A 281 0.94 -12.25 -20.26
N ARG A 282 0.42 -12.28 -19.04
CA ARG A 282 -0.56 -13.26 -18.55
C ARG A 282 -1.96 -12.99 -19.09
N LEU A 283 -2.32 -11.75 -19.41
CA LEU A 283 -3.59 -11.46 -20.06
C LEU A 283 -3.63 -12.11 -21.45
N GLY A 284 -4.65 -12.93 -21.72
CA GLY A 284 -4.83 -13.57 -23.02
C GLY A 284 -5.40 -12.63 -24.09
N TYR A 285 -5.22 -13.00 -25.36
CA TYR A 285 -5.84 -12.28 -26.48
C TYR A 285 -7.38 -12.30 -26.40
N GLU A 286 -7.97 -13.43 -26.00
CA GLU A 286 -9.42 -13.55 -25.80
C GLU A 286 -9.95 -12.57 -24.74
N ASP A 287 -9.27 -12.45 -23.60
CA ASP A 287 -9.64 -11.48 -22.56
C ASP A 287 -9.50 -10.03 -23.06
N PHE A 288 -8.52 -9.78 -23.92
CA PHE A 288 -8.35 -8.49 -24.59
C PHE A 288 -9.51 -8.20 -25.53
N LEU A 289 -9.94 -9.17 -26.35
CA LEU A 289 -11.10 -9.03 -27.25
C LEU A 289 -12.38 -8.70 -26.50
N LEU A 290 -12.61 -9.27 -25.31
CA LEU A 290 -13.75 -8.90 -24.45
C LEU A 290 -13.72 -7.41 -24.05
N GLY A 291 -12.53 -6.86 -23.80
CA GLY A 291 -12.34 -5.43 -23.56
C GLY A 291 -12.56 -4.57 -24.80
N VAL A 292 -12.06 -5.02 -25.96
CA VAL A 292 -12.28 -4.34 -27.25
C VAL A 292 -13.77 -4.26 -27.55
N GLU A 293 -14.50 -5.37 -27.38
CA GLU A 293 -15.94 -5.41 -27.60
C GLU A 293 -16.68 -4.46 -26.66
N ARG A 294 -16.26 -4.38 -25.39
CA ARG A 294 -16.84 -3.42 -24.44
C ARG A 294 -16.71 -1.98 -24.92
N MET A 295 -15.52 -1.59 -25.38
CA MET A 295 -15.24 -0.25 -25.90
C MET A 295 -16.04 0.02 -27.19
N ARG A 296 -16.05 -0.94 -28.11
CA ARG A 296 -16.78 -0.85 -29.38
C ARG A 296 -18.28 -0.68 -29.17
N ALA A 297 -18.86 -1.45 -28.25
CA ALA A 297 -20.28 -1.38 -27.91
C ALA A 297 -20.73 -0.01 -27.38
N HIS A 298 -19.80 0.81 -26.87
CA HIS A 298 -20.06 2.16 -26.36
C HIS A 298 -19.50 3.26 -27.27
N GLY A 299 -19.18 2.93 -28.53
CA GLY A 299 -18.80 3.91 -29.54
C GLY A 299 -17.38 4.46 -29.40
N TYR A 300 -16.46 3.75 -28.75
CA TYR A 300 -15.06 4.18 -28.70
C TYR A 300 -14.43 4.12 -30.11
N PRO A 301 -13.83 5.22 -30.61
CA PRO A 301 -13.21 5.25 -31.92
C PRO A 301 -11.90 4.48 -31.95
N MET A 302 -11.70 3.61 -32.95
CA MET A 302 -10.50 2.79 -33.11
C MET A 302 -9.90 3.00 -34.50
N GLU A 303 -8.61 3.38 -34.57
CA GLU A 303 -7.87 3.55 -35.85
C GLU A 303 -7.21 2.24 -36.30
N ARG A 304 -7.03 1.29 -35.39
CA ARG A 304 -6.43 -0.04 -35.63
C ARG A 304 -7.44 -1.14 -35.36
N THR A 305 -7.30 -2.26 -36.05
CA THR A 305 -8.04 -3.49 -35.67
C THR A 305 -7.53 -4.05 -34.34
N ALA A 306 -8.26 -5.00 -33.76
CA ALA A 306 -7.83 -5.66 -32.52
C ALA A 306 -6.49 -6.39 -32.70
N GLU A 307 -6.29 -7.05 -33.84
CA GLU A 307 -5.09 -7.80 -34.20
C GLU A 307 -3.87 -6.86 -34.31
N GLU A 308 -4.06 -5.69 -34.94
CA GLU A 308 -3.02 -4.67 -35.10
C GLU A 308 -2.69 -3.98 -33.77
N ALA A 309 -3.69 -3.71 -32.93
CA ALA A 309 -3.51 -3.04 -31.65
C ALA A 309 -2.86 -3.94 -30.58
N TRP A 310 -3.11 -5.25 -30.62
CA TRP A 310 -2.64 -6.22 -29.64
C TRP A 310 -1.12 -6.17 -29.34
N PRO A 311 -0.20 -6.25 -30.32
CA PRO A 311 1.23 -6.19 -30.04
C PRO A 311 1.63 -4.87 -29.38
N HIS A 312 0.98 -3.76 -29.72
CA HIS A 312 1.24 -2.46 -29.11
C HIS A 312 0.72 -2.37 -27.67
N PHE A 313 -0.46 -2.90 -27.40
CA PHE A 313 -1.02 -2.97 -26.05
C PHE A 313 -0.17 -3.88 -25.16
N ARG A 314 0.15 -5.10 -25.62
CA ARG A 314 1.01 -6.05 -24.92
C ARG A 314 2.37 -5.45 -24.58
N GLY A 315 3.03 -4.83 -25.56
CA GLY A 315 4.35 -4.22 -25.36
C GLY A 315 4.36 -3.05 -24.38
N ARG A 316 3.19 -2.49 -24.03
CA ARG A 316 3.06 -1.53 -22.92
C ARG A 316 2.77 -2.24 -21.61
N ARG A 317 1.81 -3.18 -21.63
CA ARG A 317 1.32 -3.92 -20.47
C ARG A 317 2.40 -4.72 -19.75
N VAL A 318 3.39 -5.22 -20.49
CA VAL A 318 4.55 -5.94 -19.93
C VAL A 318 5.29 -5.15 -18.83
N ASN A 319 5.28 -3.82 -18.90
CA ASN A 319 5.98 -2.96 -17.93
C ASN A 319 5.35 -2.94 -16.54
N TYR A 320 4.06 -3.28 -16.40
CA TYR A 320 3.33 -3.14 -15.15
C TYR A 320 2.56 -4.38 -14.71
N GLU A 321 2.21 -5.30 -15.61
CA GLU A 321 1.29 -6.41 -15.29
C GLU A 321 1.82 -7.31 -14.17
N THR A 322 3.05 -7.79 -14.28
CA THR A 322 3.64 -8.71 -13.30
C THR A 322 3.65 -8.11 -11.90
N LEU A 323 4.09 -6.84 -11.78
CA LEU A 323 4.12 -6.13 -10.50
C LEU A 323 2.71 -5.82 -9.98
N ALA A 324 1.81 -5.33 -10.84
CA ALA A 324 0.44 -5.05 -10.45
C ALA A 324 -0.26 -6.31 -9.94
N TYR A 325 -0.11 -7.45 -10.62
CA TYR A 325 -0.69 -8.73 -10.19
C TYR A 325 -0.07 -9.22 -8.89
N ARG A 326 1.26 -9.11 -8.75
CA ARG A 326 1.95 -9.50 -7.52
C ARG A 326 1.48 -8.69 -6.32
N LEU A 327 1.45 -7.36 -6.46
CA LEU A 327 1.01 -6.46 -5.40
C LEU A 327 -0.47 -6.67 -5.08
N ALA A 328 -1.33 -6.87 -6.09
CA ALA A 328 -2.76 -7.13 -5.90
C ALA A 328 -3.01 -8.44 -5.14
N ARG A 329 -2.21 -9.47 -5.40
CA ARG A 329 -2.21 -10.72 -4.62
C ARG A 329 -1.71 -10.51 -3.19
N ASP A 330 -0.66 -9.72 -2.99
CA ASP A 330 -0.05 -9.49 -1.67
C ASP A 330 -0.98 -8.72 -0.71
N ILE A 331 -1.71 -7.74 -1.22
CA ILE A 331 -2.69 -6.95 -0.45
C ILE A 331 -4.11 -7.56 -0.47
N ASP A 332 -4.30 -8.67 -1.20
CA ASP A 332 -5.59 -9.33 -1.44
C ASP A 332 -6.66 -8.33 -1.91
N ALA A 333 -6.32 -7.58 -2.97
CA ALA A 333 -7.20 -6.58 -3.58
C ALA A 333 -8.49 -7.23 -4.11
N VAL A 334 -9.54 -6.44 -4.35
CA VAL A 334 -10.75 -6.93 -5.03
C VAL A 334 -10.38 -7.60 -6.37
N PRO A 335 -10.86 -8.82 -6.67
CA PRO A 335 -10.71 -9.41 -7.99
C PRO A 335 -11.51 -8.60 -9.02
N ALA A 336 -10.82 -7.97 -9.96
CA ALA A 336 -11.40 -7.19 -11.05
C ALA A 336 -10.94 -7.76 -12.40
N PRO A 337 -11.63 -7.45 -13.52
CA PRO A 337 -11.18 -7.86 -14.84
C PRO A 337 -9.74 -7.40 -15.08
N TRP A 338 -8.94 -8.27 -15.69
CA TRP A 338 -7.54 -8.00 -16.03
C TRP A 338 -6.64 -7.66 -14.83
N SER A 339 -6.97 -8.13 -13.62
CA SER A 339 -6.19 -7.86 -12.40
C SER A 339 -5.43 -9.06 -11.84
N GLY A 340 -5.43 -10.18 -12.57
CA GLY A 340 -4.72 -11.40 -12.18
C GLY A 340 -5.32 -12.13 -10.98
N PRO A 341 -4.71 -13.25 -10.56
CA PRO A 341 -5.24 -14.09 -9.49
C PRO A 341 -5.08 -13.45 -8.11
N ARG A 342 -5.92 -13.89 -7.16
CA ARG A 342 -5.79 -13.61 -5.71
C ARG A 342 -5.30 -14.83 -4.96
N ARG A 343 -5.18 -14.70 -3.63
CA ARG A 343 -4.74 -15.80 -2.75
C ARG A 343 -5.72 -16.96 -2.74
N THR A 344 -7.01 -16.63 -2.76
CA THR A 344 -8.11 -17.58 -2.93
C THR A 344 -8.87 -17.25 -4.21
N THR A 345 -9.43 -18.29 -4.84
CA THR A 345 -10.24 -18.12 -6.04
C THR A 345 -11.58 -17.52 -5.65
N LEU A 346 -11.85 -16.33 -6.16
CA LEU A 346 -13.12 -15.63 -6.01
C LEU A 346 -13.60 -15.19 -7.40
N PRO A 347 -14.93 -15.06 -7.60
CA PRO A 347 -15.45 -14.55 -8.86
C PRO A 347 -14.90 -13.15 -9.13
N VAL A 348 -14.59 -12.89 -10.40
CA VAL A 348 -14.21 -11.56 -10.86
C VAL A 348 -15.43 -10.65 -10.73
N TRP A 349 -15.29 -9.55 -10.02
CA TRP A 349 -16.35 -8.56 -9.90
C TRP A 349 -16.29 -7.62 -11.10
N SER A 350 -17.22 -7.78 -12.04
CA SER A 350 -17.32 -6.89 -13.20
C SER A 350 -17.83 -5.49 -12.78
N PRO A 351 -17.38 -4.41 -13.46
CA PRO A 351 -17.80 -3.06 -13.12
C PRO A 351 -19.33 -2.92 -13.16
N LEU A 352 -19.94 -2.58 -12.03
CA LEU A 352 -21.35 -2.19 -12.00
C LEU A 352 -21.49 -0.80 -12.62
N THR A 353 -22.10 -0.74 -13.79
CA THR A 353 -22.35 0.51 -14.48
C THR A 353 -23.81 0.91 -14.35
N PRO A 354 -24.13 2.11 -13.82
CA PRO A 354 -25.48 2.61 -13.84
C PRO A 354 -25.98 2.68 -15.30
N VAL A 355 -27.12 2.04 -15.56
CA VAL A 355 -27.83 2.14 -16.84
C VAL A 355 -28.41 3.54 -16.92
N ASP A 356 -28.13 4.24 -18.01
CA ASP A 356 -28.76 5.54 -18.29
C ASP A 356 -30.26 5.30 -18.55
N ARG A 357 -31.09 5.57 -17.55
CA ARG A 357 -32.55 5.41 -17.64
C ARG A 357 -33.12 6.66 -18.30
N ARG A 358 -33.54 6.52 -19.55
CA ARG A 358 -34.30 7.56 -20.24
C ARG A 358 -35.76 7.52 -19.77
N PRO A 359 -36.42 8.67 -19.54
CA PRO A 359 -37.85 8.69 -19.25
C PRO A 359 -38.61 8.03 -20.42
N THR A 360 -39.49 7.09 -20.10
CA THR A 360 -40.45 6.56 -21.06
C THR A 360 -41.43 7.67 -21.38
N GLY A 361 -41.45 8.11 -22.64
CA GLY A 361 -42.35 9.15 -23.14
C GLY A 361 -43.81 8.76 -23.07
#